data_AF-A0A3D5WH87-F1
#
_entry.id   AF-A0A3D5WH87-F1
#
_cell.length_a   1.000
_cell.length_b   1.000
_cell.length_c   1.000
_cell.angle_alpha   90.00
_cell.angle_beta   90.00
_cell.angle_gamma   90.00
#
_symmetry.space_group_name_H-M   'P 1'
#
loop_
_entity.id
_entity.type
_entity.pdbx_description
1 polymer ?
#
loop_
_entity_poly.entity_id
_entity_poly.type
_entity_poly.pdbx_seq_one_letter_code
_entity_poly.pdbx_strand_id
1 'polypeptide(L)'
;ELERARRYLLGSFEIGLQTNSAKAATMAFGERYGLGYSYFMEYPKRISEVTTDDVLRVARKYINLDRYSLAVVSPPKGRECIHMNEVHG
;
A
#
# COMPACT_ATOMS: atom_id res chain seq x y z
N GLU A 1 14.65 5.07 11.78
CA GLU A 1 13.51 4.78 10.86
C GLU A 1 13.89 4.17 9.51
N LEU A 2 14.68 4.81 8.63
CA LEU A 2 14.94 4.26 7.28
C LEU A 2 15.49 2.82 7.29
N GLU A 3 16.51 2.54 8.10
CA GLU A 3 17.07 1.18 8.22
C GLU A 3 16.05 0.15 8.71
N ARG A 4 15.15 0.55 9.62
CA ARG A 4 14.08 -0.33 10.11
C ARG A 4 13.09 -0.64 8.99
N ALA A 5 12.72 0.35 8.19
CA ALA A 5 11.85 0.18 7.03
C ALA A 5 12.49 -0.73 5.97
N ARG A 6 13.77 -0.54 5.65
CA ARG A 6 14.49 -1.43 4.71
C ARG A 6 14.48 -2.88 5.21
N ARG A 7 14.86 -3.14 6.46
CA ARG A 7 14.84 -4.49 7.04
C ARG A 7 13.45 -5.12 6.99
N TYR A 8 12.42 -4.35 7.30
CA TYR A 8 11.04 -4.82 7.22
C TYR A 8 10.67 -5.23 5.78
N LEU A 9 10.92 -4.37 4.80
CA LEU A 9 10.61 -4.65 3.39
C LEU A 9 11.36 -5.87 2.85
N LEU A 10 12.64 -6.01 3.18
CA LEU A 10 13.43 -7.17 2.78
C LEU A 10 12.88 -8.46 3.42
N GLY A 11 12.60 -8.44 4.73
CA GLY A 11 12.03 -9.61 5.42
C GLY A 11 10.66 -10.01 4.88
N SER A 12 9.76 -9.04 4.68
CA SER A 12 8.43 -9.30 4.12
C SER A 12 8.48 -9.82 2.68
N PHE A 13 9.43 -9.34 1.88
CA PHE A 13 9.64 -9.81 0.51
C PHE A 13 10.07 -11.28 0.46
N GLU A 14 11.06 -11.67 1.28
CA GLU A 14 11.52 -13.05 1.37
C GLU A 14 10.39 -14.01 1.82
N ILE A 15 9.61 -13.61 2.82
CA ILE A 15 8.44 -14.38 3.27
C ILE A 15 7.40 -14.49 2.15
N GLY A 16 7.17 -13.41 1.40
CA GLY A 16 6.22 -13.37 0.29
C GLY A 16 6.59 -14.28 -0.89
N LEU A 17 7.87 -14.63 -1.06
CA LEU A 17 8.37 -15.46 -2.16
C LEU A 17 8.46 -16.96 -1.84
N GLN A 18 7.98 -17.43 -0.69
CA GLN A 18 8.18 -18.82 -0.27
C GLN A 18 7.46 -19.86 -1.17
N THR A 19 6.34 -19.50 -1.80
CA THR A 19 5.56 -20.43 -2.63
C THR A 19 5.87 -20.30 -4.11
N ASN A 20 5.71 -21.41 -4.86
CA ASN A 20 5.89 -21.40 -6.31
C ASN A 20 4.90 -20.47 -7.02
N SER A 21 3.66 -20.39 -6.53
CA SER A 21 2.65 -19.48 -7.09
C SER A 21 3.04 -18.01 -6.90
N ALA A 22 3.59 -17.64 -5.74
CA ALA A 22 4.06 -16.28 -5.51
C ALA A 22 5.25 -15.90 -6.39
N LYS A 23 6.22 -16.82 -6.58
CA LYS A 23 7.33 -16.62 -7.52
C LYS A 23 6.84 -16.46 -8.95
N ALA A 24 5.95 -17.34 -9.41
CA ALA A 24 5.38 -17.28 -10.75
C ALA A 24 4.61 -15.98 -11.00
N ALA A 25 3.79 -15.53 -10.03
CA ALA A 25 3.10 -14.25 -10.11
C ALA A 25 4.08 -13.08 -10.23
N THR A 26 5.13 -13.07 -9.40
CA THR A 26 6.15 -12.01 -9.42
C THR A 26 6.87 -11.96 -10.76
N MET A 27 7.26 -13.11 -11.32
CA MET A 27 7.87 -13.21 -12.65
C MET A 27 6.92 -12.70 -13.75
N ALA A 28 5.66 -13.14 -13.73
CA ALA A 28 4.66 -12.75 -14.72
C ALA A 28 4.37 -11.24 -14.69
N PHE A 29 4.25 -10.64 -13.50
CA PHE A 29 4.06 -9.20 -13.38
C PHE A 29 5.32 -8.41 -13.73
N GLY A 30 6.51 -8.92 -13.37
CA GLY A 30 7.78 -8.32 -13.78
C GLY A 30 7.88 -8.20 -15.29
N GLU A 31 7.57 -9.28 -16.02
CA GLU A 31 7.54 -9.27 -17.48
C GLU A 31 6.45 -8.33 -18.03
N ARG A 32 5.23 -8.44 -17.51
CA ARG A 32 4.08 -7.64 -17.97
C ARG A 32 4.29 -6.14 -17.84
N TYR A 33 4.99 -5.70 -16.80
CA TYR A 33 5.27 -4.28 -16.56
C TYR A 33 6.62 -3.81 -17.15
N GLY A 34 7.31 -4.66 -17.92
CA GLY A 34 8.56 -4.31 -18.60
C GLY A 34 9.79 -4.24 -17.69
N LEU A 35 9.72 -4.84 -16.49
CA LEU A 35 10.84 -4.96 -15.55
C LEU A 35 11.67 -6.23 -15.83
N GLY A 36 11.07 -7.22 -16.48
CA GLY A 36 11.64 -8.54 -16.76
C GLY A 36 11.31 -9.58 -15.69
N TYR A 37 11.19 -10.84 -16.10
CA TYR A 37 10.87 -11.94 -15.18
C TYR A 37 11.87 -12.11 -14.03
N SER A 38 13.13 -11.69 -14.22
CA SER A 38 14.22 -11.81 -13.24
C SER A 38 14.31 -10.64 -12.25
N TYR A 39 13.49 -9.60 -12.42
CA TYR A 39 13.57 -8.35 -11.66
C TYR A 39 13.52 -8.54 -10.14
N PHE A 40 12.78 -9.55 -9.67
CA PHE A 40 12.65 -9.86 -8.24
C PHE A 40 14.01 -10.16 -7.57
N MET A 41 15.01 -10.60 -8.32
CA MET A 41 16.37 -10.82 -7.80
C MET A 41 17.12 -9.53 -7.52
N GLU A 42 16.80 -8.44 -8.23
CA GLU A 42 17.43 -7.13 -8.04
C GLU A 42 16.75 -6.33 -6.93
N TYR A 43 15.48 -6.64 -6.63
CA TYR A 43 14.66 -5.91 -5.67
C TYR A 43 15.35 -5.74 -4.30
N PRO A 44 15.95 -6.78 -3.66
CA PRO A 44 16.64 -6.61 -2.38
C PRO A 44 17.77 -5.59 -2.43
N LYS A 45 18.61 -5.67 -3.47
CA LYS A 45 19.72 -4.74 -3.68
C LYS A 45 19.22 -3.31 -3.85
N ARG A 46 18.22 -3.11 -4.71
CA ARG A 46 17.65 -1.78 -4.97
C ARG A 46 17.05 -1.16 -3.70
N ILE A 47 16.37 -1.95 -2.87
CA ILE A 47 15.84 -1.47 -1.58
C ILE A 47 16.96 -1.11 -0.61
N SER A 48 18.06 -1.89 -0.57
CA SER A 48 19.19 -1.59 0.32
C SER A 48 19.89 -0.26 0.01
N GLU A 49 19.85 0.16 -1.26
CA GLU A 49 20.53 1.37 -1.76
C GLU A 49 19.72 2.66 -1.54
N VAL A 50 18.43 2.57 -1.20
CA VAL A 50 17.53 3.73 -1.04
C VAL A 50 18.01 4.65 0.07
N THR A 51 18.38 5.90 -0.22
CA THR A 51 18.85 6.86 0.79
C THR A 51 17.72 7.70 1.41
N THR A 52 18.00 8.41 2.50
CA THR A 52 17.06 9.39 3.08
C THR A 52 16.74 10.52 2.09
N ASP A 53 17.73 10.94 1.31
CA ASP A 53 17.56 12.00 0.30
C ASP A 53 16.65 11.55 -0.83
N ASP A 54 16.74 10.29 -1.26
CA ASP A 54 15.80 9.71 -2.23
C ASP A 54 14.37 9.76 -1.72
N VAL A 55 14.15 9.38 -0.47
CA VAL A 55 12.83 9.42 0.16
C VAL A 55 12.30 10.85 0.19
N LEU A 56 13.10 11.81 0.64
CA LEU A 56 12.70 13.21 0.71
C LEU A 56 12.40 13.79 -0.68
N ARG A 57 13.25 13.48 -1.67
CA ARG A 57 13.08 13.91 -3.07
C ARG A 57 11.78 13.37 -3.67
N VAL A 58 11.48 12.09 -3.46
CA VAL A 58 10.26 11.44 -3.97
C VAL A 58 9.01 11.97 -3.25
N ALA A 59 9.08 12.16 -1.92
CA ALA A 59 7.98 12.74 -1.15
C ALA A 59 7.61 14.13 -1.68
N ARG A 60 8.59 15.01 -1.88
CA ARG A 60 8.37 16.35 -2.45
C ARG A 60 7.84 16.32 -3.89
N LYS A 61 8.18 15.29 -4.67
CA LYS A 61 7.75 15.17 -6.07
C LYS A 61 6.29 14.74 -6.20
N TYR A 62 5.84 13.79 -5.39
CA TYR A 62 4.54 13.13 -5.60
C TYR A 62 3.49 13.43 -4.53
N ILE A 63 3.89 13.81 -3.31
CA ILE A 63 2.94 14.17 -2.26
C ILE A 63 2.64 15.65 -2.39
N ASN A 64 1.48 15.96 -2.96
CA ASN A 64 0.96 17.31 -3.07
C ASN A 64 -0.30 17.45 -2.20
N LEU A 65 -0.21 18.26 -1.15
CA LEU A 65 -1.31 18.47 -0.20
C LEU A 65 -2.46 19.34 -0.76
N ASP A 66 -2.27 19.95 -1.93
CA ASP A 66 -3.33 20.65 -2.66
C ASP A 66 -4.04 19.71 -3.67
N ARG A 67 -3.53 18.48 -3.85
CA ARG A 67 -4.05 17.48 -4.80
C ARG A 67 -4.16 16.10 -4.14
N TYR A 68 -4.97 16.03 -3.08
CA TYR A 68 -5.27 14.78 -2.37
C TYR A 68 -6.76 14.45 -2.42
N SER A 69 -7.07 13.17 -2.21
CA SER A 69 -8.44 12.70 -2.05
C SER A 69 -8.62 12.21 -0.62
N LEU A 70 -9.65 12.70 0.07
CA LEU A 70 -10.01 12.28 1.44
C LEU A 70 -11.39 11.64 1.42
N ALA A 71 -11.43 10.35 1.79
CA ALA A 71 -12.67 9.63 2.02
C ALA A 71 -12.82 9.35 3.51
N VAL A 72 -13.92 9.82 4.10
CA VAL A 72 -14.29 9.54 5.50
C VAL A 72 -15.55 8.71 5.49
N VAL A 73 -15.46 7.49 6.02
CA VAL A 73 -16.63 6.63 6.26
C VAL A 73 -17.02 6.78 7.72
N SER A 74 -18.28 7.13 7.96
CA SER A 74 -18.87 7.10 9.30
C SER A 74 -20.13 6.25 9.25
N PRO A 75 -20.40 5.45 10.30
CA PRO A 75 -21.69 4.79 10.43
C PRO A 75 -22.82 5.82 10.33
N PRO A 76 -23.98 5.46 9.75
CA PRO A 76 -25.13 6.35 9.80
C PRO A 76 -25.43 6.71 11.27
N LYS A 77 -25.62 8.01 11.55
CA LYS A 77 -26.20 8.42 12.85
C LYS A 77 -27.50 7.63 13.01
N GLY A 78 -27.61 6.88 14.11
CA GLY A 78 -28.75 6.01 14.38
C GLY A 78 -30.06 6.76 14.16
N ARG A 79 -31.04 6.10 13.53
CA ARG A 79 -32.39 6.62 13.41
C ARG A 79 -32.84 7.03 14.82
N GLU A 80 -33.20 8.30 15.01
CA GLU A 80 -34.04 8.66 16.14
C GLU A 80 -35.28 7.76 16.05
N CYS A 81 -35.50 6.95 17.09
CA CYS A 81 -36.73 6.19 17.24
C CYS A 81 -37.89 7.19 17.31
N ILE A 82 -38.55 7.43 16.17
CA ILE A 82 -39.85 8.09 16.15
C ILE A 82 -40.86 7.15 16.81
N HIS A 83 -41.05 7.34 18.10
CA HIS A 83 -42.15 6.79 18.88
C HIS A 83 -43.43 7.51 18.42
N MET A 84 -44.09 6.98 17.40
CA MET A 84 -45.45 7.42 17.04
C MET A 84 -46.42 6.71 17.98
N ASN A 85 -46.75 7.39 19.08
CA ASN A 85 -47.92 7.07 19.89
C ASN A 85 -49.17 7.70 19.25
N GLU A 86 -50.27 6.97 19.35
CA GLU A 86 -51.57 7.11 18.67
C GLU A 86 -52.21 8.51 18.68
N VAL A 87 -52.97 8.89 17.63
CA VAL A 87 -54.25 9.62 17.79
C VAL A 87 -55.22 9.40 16.60
N HIS A 88 -56.37 8.77 16.92
CA HIS A 88 -57.73 8.92 16.37
C HIS A 88 -58.06 8.56 14.90
N GLY A 89 -58.84 7.49 14.79
CA GLY A 89 -59.96 7.32 13.85
C GLY A 89 -61.05 6.49 14.54
#